data_AF-A0A954K518-F1
#
_entry.id   AF-A0A954K518-F1
#
_cell.length_a   1.000
_cell.length_b   1.000
_cell.length_c   1.000
_cell.angle_alpha   90.00
_cell.angle_beta   90.00
_cell.angle_gamma   90.00
#
_symmetry.space_group_name_H-M   'P 1'
#
loop_
_entity.id
_entity.type
_entity.pdbx_description
1 polymer ?
#
loop_
_entity_poly.entity_id
_entity_poly.type
_entity_poly.pdbx_seq_one_letter_code
_entity_poly.pdbx_strand_id
1 'polypeptide(L)'
;ITEQLPAQSLTEISSQRPDWKQLMPLLEKAGSLLCDMHLHKISHGAFYPNHLYLNPTSGQVFLIDFERSRRCLTAASAVRRDLYQFLKRASVMPVSALEQLLASHRRQFPKLTEQLVNHYHANRTV
;
A
#
# COMPACT_ATOMS: atom_id res chain seq x y z
N ILE A 1 6.75 -22.72 -11.50
CA ILE A 1 6.39 -21.78 -12.59
C ILE A 1 6.04 -20.47 -11.90
N THR A 2 6.94 -19.50 -11.90
CA THR A 2 6.59 -18.15 -11.45
C THR A 2 5.91 -17.52 -12.65
N GLU A 3 4.58 -17.59 -12.72
CA GLU A 3 3.85 -16.93 -13.80
C GLU A 3 4.22 -15.44 -13.81
N GLN A 4 4.62 -14.93 -14.97
CA GLN A 4 4.79 -13.48 -15.14
C GLN A 4 3.42 -12.85 -14.93
N LEU A 5 3.27 -12.09 -13.86
CA LEU A 5 2.05 -11.32 -13.63
C LEU A 5 1.88 -10.33 -14.79
N PRO A 6 0.70 -10.25 -15.41
CA PRO A 6 0.42 -9.24 -16.44
C PRO A 6 0.18 -7.88 -15.76
N ALA A 7 1.08 -7.45 -14.88
CA ALA A 7 0.97 -6.26 -14.06
C ALA A 7 2.37 -5.71 -13.79
N GLN A 8 2.46 -4.43 -13.47
CA GLN A 8 3.71 -3.79 -13.08
C GLN A 8 3.68 -3.42 -11.61
N SER A 9 4.84 -3.48 -10.95
CA SER A 9 4.96 -3.01 -9.57
C SER A 9 4.73 -1.51 -9.50
N LEU A 10 4.26 -1.03 -8.35
CA LEU A 10 4.00 0.39 -8.16
C LEU A 10 5.27 1.23 -8.34
N THR A 11 6.45 0.70 -8.02
CA THR A 11 7.72 1.38 -8.26
C THR A 11 8.04 1.54 -9.74
N GLU A 12 7.84 0.47 -10.54
CA GLU A 12 8.03 0.53 -12.00
C GLU A 12 7.07 1.52 -12.63
N ILE A 13 5.79 1.45 -12.25
CA ILE A 13 4.75 2.39 -12.71
C ILE A 13 5.14 3.82 -12.33
N SER A 14 5.55 4.07 -11.08
CA SER A 14 5.95 5.41 -10.61
C SER A 14 7.12 5.98 -11.41
N SER A 15 8.07 5.12 -11.80
CA SER A 15 9.27 5.51 -12.57
C SER A 15 8.92 5.98 -13.98
N GLN A 16 7.78 5.51 -14.53
CA GLN A 16 7.25 5.92 -15.84
C GLN A 16 6.47 7.24 -15.78
N ARG A 17 6.34 7.87 -14.61
CA ARG A 17 5.59 9.12 -14.39
C ARG A 17 4.16 9.01 -14.94
N PRO A 18 3.35 8.11 -14.36
CA PRO A 18 2.02 7.77 -14.88
C PRO A 18 1.07 8.96 -14.69
N ASP A 19 -0.05 8.94 -15.41
CA ASP A 19 -1.20 9.73 -15.01
C ASP A 19 -1.83 9.11 -13.75
N TRP A 20 -1.47 9.66 -12.60
CA TRP A 20 -1.94 9.20 -11.30
C TRP A 20 -3.46 9.20 -11.17
N LYS A 21 -4.18 10.09 -11.89
CA LYS A 21 -5.65 10.11 -11.84
C LYS A 21 -6.24 8.80 -12.36
N GLN A 22 -5.64 8.23 -13.40
CA GLN A 22 -6.09 6.96 -13.98
C GLN A 22 -5.85 5.78 -13.02
N LEU A 23 -4.86 5.90 -12.13
CA LEU A 23 -4.52 4.88 -11.15
C LEU A 23 -5.35 4.96 -9.86
N MET A 24 -6.07 6.06 -9.61
CA MET A 24 -6.82 6.27 -8.36
C MET A 24 -7.77 5.11 -8.02
N PRO A 25 -8.57 4.56 -8.97
CA PRO A 25 -9.45 3.43 -8.66
C PRO A 25 -8.67 2.16 -8.26
N LEU A 26 -7.53 1.92 -8.89
CA LEU A 26 -6.66 0.78 -8.56
C LEU A 26 -5.98 0.95 -7.20
N LEU A 27 -5.56 2.17 -6.86
CA LEU A 27 -4.97 2.48 -5.56
C LEU A 27 -6.00 2.32 -4.44
N GLU A 28 -7.22 2.77 -4.64
CA GLU A 28 -8.30 2.55 -3.67
C GLU A 28 -8.57 1.06 -3.46
N LYS A 29 -8.64 0.29 -4.56
CA LYS A 29 -8.83 -1.16 -4.52
C LYS A 29 -7.68 -1.86 -3.79
N ALA A 30 -6.44 -1.46 -4.04
CA ALA A 30 -5.26 -1.95 -3.33
C ALA A 30 -5.31 -1.64 -1.84
N GLY A 31 -5.67 -0.41 -1.50
CA GLY A 31 -5.87 0.05 -0.13
C GLY A 31 -6.92 -0.77 0.61
N SER A 32 -8.04 -1.03 -0.05
CA SER A 32 -9.12 -1.87 0.49
C SER A 32 -8.65 -3.30 0.74
N LEU A 33 -8.02 -3.95 -0.26
CA LEU A 33 -7.52 -5.32 -0.13
C LEU A 33 -6.52 -5.46 1.03
N LEU A 34 -5.59 -4.51 1.15
CA LEU A 34 -4.63 -4.50 2.26
C LEU A 34 -5.32 -4.25 3.61
N CYS A 35 -6.30 -3.35 3.66
CA CYS A 35 -7.06 -3.07 4.87
C CYS A 35 -7.86 -4.30 5.33
N ASP A 36 -8.48 -5.03 4.40
CA ASP A 36 -9.23 -6.24 4.70
C ASP A 36 -8.31 -7.32 5.28
N MET A 37 -7.12 -7.51 4.72
CA MET A 37 -6.11 -8.39 5.30
C MET A 37 -5.73 -7.98 6.73
N HIS A 38 -5.51 -6.68 6.98
CA HIS A 38 -5.21 -6.18 8.31
C HIS A 38 -6.36 -6.38 9.30
N LEU A 39 -7.62 -6.24 8.87
CA LEU A 39 -8.81 -6.49 9.70
C LEU A 39 -8.87 -7.96 10.16
N HIS A 40 -8.38 -8.89 9.33
CA HIS A 40 -8.17 -10.29 9.70
C HIS A 40 -6.93 -10.53 10.58
N LYS A 41 -6.30 -9.44 11.06
CA LYS A 41 -5.09 -9.43 11.87
C LYS A 41 -3.90 -10.06 11.15
N ILE A 42 -3.84 -10.02 9.82
CA ILE A 42 -2.72 -10.52 9.05
C ILE A 42 -1.89 -9.31 8.61
N SER A 43 -0.59 -9.33 8.87
CA SER A 43 0.37 -8.40 8.27
C SER A 43 1.07 -9.10 7.12
N HIS A 44 1.29 -8.41 6.01
CA HIS A 44 2.14 -8.82 4.91
C HIS A 44 3.59 -9.06 5.34
N GLY A 45 4.08 -8.26 6.29
CA GLY A 45 5.40 -8.43 6.89
C GLY A 45 6.56 -7.78 6.13
N ALA A 46 6.37 -7.48 4.83
CA ALA A 46 7.31 -6.78 3.97
C ALA A 46 6.59 -5.91 2.93
N PHE A 47 5.53 -5.20 3.33
CA PHE A 47 4.74 -4.42 2.37
C PHE A 47 5.51 -3.17 1.89
N TYR A 48 5.94 -3.20 0.63
CA TYR A 48 6.67 -2.13 -0.05
C TYR A 48 6.00 -1.81 -1.40
N PRO A 49 6.27 -0.64 -2.02
CA PRO A 49 5.79 -0.35 -3.36
C PRO A 49 6.14 -1.42 -4.42
N ASN A 50 7.30 -2.08 -4.30
CA ASN A 50 7.67 -3.19 -5.18
C ASN A 50 6.76 -4.43 -5.06
N HIS A 51 6.01 -4.58 -3.97
CA HIS A 51 5.14 -5.75 -3.73
C HIS A 51 3.66 -5.46 -4.01
N LEU A 52 3.36 -4.25 -4.48
CA LEU A 52 2.03 -3.86 -4.94
C LEU A 52 2.07 -3.76 -6.46
N TYR A 53 1.38 -4.68 -7.14
CA TYR A 53 1.29 -4.73 -8.58
C TYR A 53 -0.08 -4.26 -9.05
N LEU A 54 -0.09 -3.42 -10.08
CA LEU A 54 -1.29 -2.88 -10.69
C LEU A 54 -1.32 -3.22 -12.19
N ASN A 55 -2.49 -3.57 -12.70
CA ASN A 55 -2.75 -3.65 -14.13
C ASN A 55 -3.80 -2.60 -14.50
N PRO A 56 -3.41 -1.43 -15.05
CA PRO A 56 -4.34 -0.38 -15.44
C PRO A 56 -5.36 -0.81 -16.51
N THR A 57 -4.99 -1.74 -17.38
CA THR A 57 -5.85 -2.24 -18.47
C THR A 57 -6.95 -3.16 -17.95
N SER A 58 -6.64 -4.08 -17.05
CA SER A 58 -7.60 -5.05 -16.52
C SER A 58 -8.27 -4.60 -15.21
N GLY A 59 -7.77 -3.55 -14.56
CA GLY A 59 -8.24 -3.12 -13.23
C GLY A 59 -7.84 -4.08 -12.10
N GLN A 60 -6.91 -5.02 -12.35
CA GLN A 60 -6.45 -5.97 -11.35
C GLN A 60 -5.37 -5.37 -10.45
N VAL A 61 -5.37 -5.85 -9.22
CA VAL A 61 -4.42 -5.46 -8.18
C VAL A 61 -3.92 -6.74 -7.53
N PHE A 62 -2.60 -6.83 -7.33
CA PHE A 62 -1.96 -7.95 -6.67
C PHE A 62 -1.08 -7.44 -5.55
N LEU A 63 -1.27 -7.99 -4.36
CA LEU A 63 -0.27 -7.99 -3.31
C LEU A 63 0.53 -9.27 -3.51
N ILE A 64 1.86 -9.19 -3.52
CA ILE A 64 2.72 -10.36 -3.75
C ILE A 64 3.74 -10.50 -2.62
N ASP A 65 4.49 -11.60 -2.60
CA ASP A 65 5.53 -11.84 -1.59
C ASP A 65 4.97 -11.92 -0.16
N PHE A 66 4.22 -12.98 0.10
CA PHE A 66 3.67 -13.29 1.43
C PHE A 66 4.61 -14.13 2.30
N GLU A 67 5.89 -14.29 1.93
CA GLU A 67 6.81 -15.17 2.67
C GLU A 67 6.99 -14.73 4.14
N ARG A 68 6.89 -13.42 4.40
CA ARG A 68 7.00 -12.81 5.74
C ARG A 68 5.64 -12.51 6.37
N SER A 69 4.57 -12.94 5.72
CA SER A 69 3.20 -12.73 6.19
C SER A 69 2.95 -13.52 7.47
N ARG A 70 2.19 -12.92 8.38
CA ARG A 70 1.93 -13.52 9.69
C ARG A 70 0.70 -12.92 10.35
N ARG A 71 0.13 -13.68 11.27
CA ARG A 71 -0.92 -13.21 12.16
C ARG A 71 -0.34 -12.29 13.24
N CYS A 72 -1.09 -11.24 13.57
CA CYS A 72 -0.83 -10.27 14.62
C CYS A 72 -1.90 -10.43 15.72
N LEU A 73 -1.61 -9.90 16.91
CA LEU A 73 -2.57 -9.92 18.03
C LEU A 73 -3.79 -9.02 17.77
N THR A 74 -3.56 -7.89 17.10
CA THR A 74 -4.58 -6.90 16.77
C THR A 74 -4.42 -6.43 15.33
N ALA A 75 -5.53 -5.95 14.73
CA ALA A 75 -5.51 -5.36 13.39
C ALA A 75 -4.61 -4.10 13.35
N ALA A 76 -4.68 -3.26 14.39
CA ALA A 76 -3.82 -2.08 14.53
C ALA A 76 -2.32 -2.41 14.49
N SER A 77 -1.90 -3.56 15.06
CA SER A 77 -0.52 -4.01 14.98
C SER A 77 -0.11 -4.44 13.57
N ALA A 78 -1.02 -5.06 12.81
CA ALA A 78 -0.79 -5.39 11.40
C ALA A 78 -0.65 -4.11 10.56
N VAL A 79 -1.62 -3.18 10.69
CA VAL A 79 -1.60 -1.87 10.04
C VAL A 79 -0.30 -1.13 10.31
N ARG A 80 0.10 -1.00 11.58
CA ARG A 80 1.32 -0.29 11.95
C ARG A 80 2.55 -0.90 11.30
N ARG A 81 2.69 -2.23 11.30
CA ARG A 81 3.86 -2.93 10.76
C ARG A 81 4.03 -2.73 9.26
N ASP A 82 2.94 -2.80 8.50
CA ASP A 82 3.00 -2.73 7.05
C ASP A 82 3.00 -1.29 6.56
N LEU A 83 2.12 -0.42 7.08
CA LEU A 83 2.07 0.98 6.65
C LEU A 83 3.34 1.76 7.01
N TYR A 84 3.94 1.50 8.17
CA TYR A 84 5.23 2.13 8.52
C TYR A 84 6.34 1.77 7.52
N GLN A 85 6.38 0.52 7.07
CA GLN A 85 7.36 0.04 6.09
C GLN A 85 7.11 0.60 4.69
N PHE A 86 5.83 0.67 4.30
CA PHE A 86 5.43 1.23 3.01
C PHE A 86 5.73 2.72 2.92
N LEU A 87 5.31 3.50 3.93
CA LEU A 87 5.46 4.96 3.94
C LEU A 87 6.92 5.38 3.82
N LYS A 88 7.85 4.67 4.47
CA LYS A 88 9.30 4.90 4.33
C LYS A 88 9.81 4.87 2.88
N ARG A 89 9.10 4.18 1.98
CA ARG A 89 9.47 3.98 0.58
C ARG A 89 8.45 4.59 -0.40
N ALA A 90 7.42 5.25 0.12
CA ALA A 90 6.33 5.83 -0.68
C ALA A 90 6.65 7.21 -1.28
N SER A 91 7.90 7.69 -1.16
CA SER A 91 8.32 8.98 -1.73
C SER A 91 8.15 9.06 -3.26
N VAL A 92 8.09 7.90 -3.92
CA VAL A 92 7.82 7.76 -5.36
C VAL A 92 6.39 8.15 -5.76
N MET A 93 5.46 8.27 -4.80
CA MET A 93 4.07 8.62 -5.04
C MET A 93 3.80 10.11 -4.74
N PRO A 94 2.92 10.79 -5.50
CA PRO A 94 2.35 12.06 -5.09
C PRO A 94 1.44 11.86 -3.88
N VAL A 95 1.28 12.91 -3.09
CA VAL A 95 0.48 12.87 -1.85
C VAL A 95 -0.93 12.37 -2.12
N SER A 96 -1.62 12.88 -3.14
CA SER A 96 -2.99 12.46 -3.49
C SER A 96 -3.12 10.95 -3.78
N ALA A 97 -2.15 10.35 -4.46
CA ALA A 97 -2.15 8.91 -4.73
C ALA A 97 -1.95 8.10 -3.45
N LEU A 98 -1.07 8.57 -2.56
CA LEU A 98 -0.88 7.96 -1.25
C LEU A 98 -2.16 8.07 -0.40
N GLU A 99 -2.84 9.21 -0.42
CA GLU A 99 -4.11 9.39 0.30
C GLU A 99 -5.19 8.45 -0.22
N GLN A 100 -5.29 8.27 -1.54
CA GLN A 100 -6.24 7.33 -2.14
C GLN A 100 -5.96 5.88 -1.72
N LEU A 101 -4.69 5.46 -1.72
CA LEU A 101 -4.28 4.13 -1.23
C LEU A 101 -4.63 3.93 0.25
N LEU A 102 -4.58 4.98 1.07
CA LEU A 102 -4.82 4.90 2.51
C LEU A 102 -6.28 5.18 2.90
N ALA A 103 -7.18 5.42 1.95
CA ALA A 103 -8.57 5.82 2.21
C ALA A 103 -9.31 4.82 3.12
N SER A 104 -9.21 3.51 2.84
CA SER A 104 -9.83 2.48 3.67
C SER A 104 -9.22 2.41 5.08
N HIS A 105 -7.89 2.55 5.22
CA HIS A 105 -7.26 2.61 6.54
C HIS A 105 -7.66 3.86 7.31
N ARG A 106 -7.83 5.02 6.67
CA ARG A 106 -8.33 6.24 7.34
C ARG A 106 -9.75 6.03 7.89
N ARG A 107 -10.62 5.31 7.18
CA ARG A 107 -11.98 4.99 7.66
C ARG A 107 -11.96 4.03 8.85
N GLN A 108 -11.13 2.98 8.80
CA GLN A 108 -11.12 1.91 9.80
C GLN A 108 -10.22 2.23 11.02
N PHE A 109 -9.15 3.00 10.82
CA PHE A 109 -8.12 3.28 11.82
C PHE A 109 -7.70 4.77 11.80
N PRO A 110 -8.63 5.73 11.89
CA PRO A 110 -8.38 7.16 11.61
C PRO A 110 -7.17 7.72 12.37
N LYS A 111 -7.16 7.55 13.71
CA LYS A 111 -6.07 8.04 14.56
C LYS A 111 -4.72 7.41 14.24
N LEU A 112 -4.69 6.10 13.97
CA LEU A 112 -3.44 5.39 13.68
C LEU A 112 -2.89 5.78 12.31
N THR A 113 -3.75 5.83 11.30
CA THR A 113 -3.34 6.22 9.94
C THR A 113 -2.84 7.66 9.93
N GLU A 114 -3.54 8.57 10.61
CA GLU A 114 -3.11 9.96 10.76
C GLU A 114 -1.75 10.07 11.46
N GLN A 115 -1.55 9.35 12.58
CA GLN A 115 -0.25 9.32 13.27
C GLN A 115 0.89 8.86 12.36
N LEU A 116 0.67 7.80 11.57
CA LEU A 116 1.69 7.27 10.66
C LEU A 116 1.99 8.22 9.49
N VAL A 117 0.96 8.85 8.93
CA VAL A 117 1.10 9.83 7.84
C VAL A 117 1.80 11.09 8.35
N ASN A 118 1.44 11.59 9.53
CA ASN A 118 2.11 12.74 10.15
C ASN A 118 3.59 12.43 10.44
N HIS A 119 3.88 11.25 10.97
CA HIS A 119 5.26 10.78 11.15
C HIS A 119 6.00 10.72 9.81
N TYR A 120 5.37 10.24 8.75
CA TYR A 120 5.95 10.23 7.42
C TYR A 120 6.27 11.63 6.91
N HIS A 121 5.34 12.59 6.99
CA HIS A 121 5.56 13.97 6.55
C HIS A 121 6.65 14.67 7.36
N ALA A 122 6.67 14.49 8.68
CA ALA A 122 7.70 15.08 9.55
C ALA A 122 9.13 14.59 9.23
N ASN A 123 9.26 13.41 8.63
CA ASN A 123 10.55 12.80 8.29
C ASN A 123 10.83 12.78 6.78
N ARG A 124 10.05 13.49 5.96
CA ARG A 124 10.22 13.56 4.49
C ARG A 124 11.21 14.65 4.05
N THR A 125 11.78 15.42 4.99
CA THR A 125 12.84 16.40 4.74
C THR A 125 14.23 15.78 4.95
N VAL A 126 14.77 15.15 3.91
CA VAL A 126 16.17 15.23 3.41
C VAL A 126 16.16 14.82 1.93
#